data_AF-A0A7W1Q3Q9-F1
#
_entry.id   AF-A0A7W1Q3Q9-F1
#
_cell.length_a   1.000
_cell.length_b   1.000
_cell.length_c   1.000
_cell.angle_alpha   90.00
_cell.angle_beta   90.00
_cell.angle_gamma   90.00
#
_symmetry.space_group_name_H-M   'P 1'
#
loop_
_entity.id
_entity.type
_entity.pdbx_description
1 polymer ?
#
loop_
_entity_poly.entity_id
_entity_poly.type
_entity_poly.pdbx_seq_one_letter_code
_entity_poly.pdbx_strand_id
1 'polypeptide(L)'
;HGRGPFARDSTAATIAAVVNADVPTTRTRGPLGAVIAGLLQRDPRARLTGIQAIALLSGEPPTPPTGVQVGPTGTITRTVATPGQPAVSGRRRWPLLLGALALGLVVGLAAGLLWPRGTSGPLVYTYGAGGDIPAIATSTPSCLQGQLAPGRQYTSYAVCEEPHDLEVFANVDLLDVQLDEPYPGREALAAPAGSACTLAFSTMIVGQDKAGLRVAALVPSEAAFADRASPTSSFGTRSVLCALYAADGSQITGSRLAKGA
;
A
#
# COMPACT_ATOMS: atom_id res chain seq x y z
N HIS A 1 12.96 37.02 2.40
CA HIS A 1 11.66 37.36 1.78
C HIS A 1 10.94 36.05 1.41
N GLY A 2 9.89 35.68 2.12
CA GLY A 2 9.19 34.38 1.96
C GLY A 2 8.23 34.33 0.76
N ARG A 3 8.71 34.61 -0.46
CA ARG A 3 7.92 34.44 -1.69
C ARG A 3 8.38 33.19 -2.43
N GLY A 4 7.42 32.46 -3.03
CA GLY A 4 7.72 31.28 -3.84
C GLY A 4 8.50 31.62 -5.13
N PRO A 5 9.31 30.66 -5.65
CA PRO A 5 10.18 30.90 -6.82
C PRO A 5 9.41 31.26 -8.10
N PHE A 6 8.18 30.76 -8.24
CA PHE A 6 7.32 30.99 -9.39
C PHE A 6 6.18 31.99 -9.12
N ALA A 7 6.16 32.64 -7.95
CA ALA A 7 5.11 33.58 -7.61
C ALA A 7 5.09 34.75 -8.61
N ARG A 8 3.90 35.07 -9.14
CA ARG A 8 3.63 36.22 -10.01
C ARG A 8 2.40 36.97 -9.50
N ASP A 9 2.14 38.15 -10.07
CA ASP A 9 1.04 39.02 -9.63
C ASP A 9 -0.35 38.50 -10.02
N SER A 10 -0.43 37.44 -10.84
CA SER A 10 -1.69 36.77 -11.18
C SER A 10 -1.56 35.24 -11.18
N THR A 11 -2.68 34.56 -10.97
CA THR A 11 -2.77 33.09 -10.97
C THR A 11 -2.34 32.51 -12.32
N ALA A 12 -2.86 33.05 -13.42
CA ALA A 12 -2.51 32.58 -14.77
C ALA A 12 -1.02 32.73 -15.05
N ALA A 13 -0.39 33.85 -14.65
CA ALA A 13 1.04 34.05 -14.80
C ALA A 13 1.87 33.11 -13.91
N THR A 14 1.36 32.77 -12.71
CA THR A 14 2.02 31.81 -11.81
C THR A 14 1.99 30.40 -12.41
N ILE A 15 0.84 29.96 -12.92
CA ILE A 15 0.72 28.66 -13.60
C ILE A 15 1.66 28.61 -14.82
N ALA A 16 1.63 29.63 -15.67
CA ALA A 16 2.52 29.71 -16.82
C ALA A 16 4.00 29.66 -16.42
N ALA A 17 4.37 30.29 -15.30
CA ALA A 17 5.73 30.27 -14.77
C ALA A 17 6.12 28.88 -14.24
N VAL A 18 5.24 28.18 -13.51
CA VAL A 18 5.50 26.81 -13.03
C VAL A 18 5.73 25.85 -14.18
N VAL A 19 4.95 25.97 -15.26
CA VAL A 19 5.05 25.07 -16.41
C VAL A 19 6.28 25.40 -17.25
N ASN A 20 6.53 26.67 -17.56
CA ASN A 20 7.45 27.06 -18.63
C ASN A 20 8.71 27.78 -18.18
N ALA A 21 8.71 28.48 -17.04
CA ALA A 21 9.88 29.27 -16.64
C ALA A 21 11.03 28.37 -16.19
N ASP A 22 12.27 28.82 -16.35
CA ASP A 22 13.42 28.15 -15.77
C ASP A 22 13.38 28.18 -14.25
N VAL A 23 13.91 27.13 -13.65
CA VAL A 23 14.02 27.00 -12.19
C VAL A 23 14.98 28.08 -11.69
N PRO A 24 14.53 29.02 -10.83
CA PRO A 24 15.40 30.06 -10.32
C PRO A 24 16.57 29.46 -9.55
N THR A 25 17.74 30.09 -9.64
CA THR A 25 18.91 29.65 -8.88
C THR A 25 18.64 29.74 -7.39
N THR A 26 19.00 28.67 -6.68
CA THR A 26 18.77 28.58 -5.24
C THR A 26 19.71 29.54 -4.52
N ARG A 27 19.15 30.53 -3.81
CA ARG A 27 19.91 31.58 -3.12
C ARG A 27 20.40 31.18 -1.72
N THR A 28 19.94 30.06 -1.19
CA THR A 28 20.38 29.53 0.10
C THR A 28 21.69 28.75 -0.05
N ARG A 29 22.63 28.95 0.87
CA ARG A 29 23.89 28.19 0.92
C ARG A 29 23.75 26.94 1.79
N GLY A 30 24.67 25.98 1.61
CA GLY A 30 24.74 24.76 2.42
C GLY A 30 23.72 23.68 2.02
N PRO A 31 23.49 22.68 2.88
CA PRO A 31 22.70 21.49 2.55
C PRO A 31 21.27 21.80 2.09
N LEU A 32 20.64 22.80 2.70
CA LEU A 32 19.31 23.27 2.31
C LEU A 32 19.28 23.76 0.85
N GLY A 33 20.35 24.42 0.39
CA GLY A 33 20.46 24.85 -1.00
C GLY A 33 20.51 23.68 -1.98
N ALA A 34 21.28 22.64 -1.65
CA ALA A 34 21.37 21.44 -2.46
C ALA A 34 20.02 20.68 -2.51
N VAL A 35 19.31 20.62 -1.39
CA VAL A 35 17.99 19.97 -1.31
C VAL A 35 16.95 20.73 -2.14
N ILE A 36 16.85 22.05 -1.99
CA ILE A 36 15.91 22.86 -2.78
C ILE A 36 16.22 22.73 -4.28
N ALA A 37 17.50 22.79 -4.66
CA ALA A 37 17.90 22.62 -6.06
C ALA A 37 17.53 21.24 -6.62
N GLY A 38 17.74 20.17 -5.86
CA GLY A 38 17.41 18.82 -6.29
C GLY A 38 15.91 18.50 -6.29
N LEU A 39 15.12 19.10 -5.41
CA LEU A 39 13.66 18.95 -5.41
C LEU A 39 12.98 19.73 -6.54
N LEU A 40 13.55 20.87 -6.93
CA LEU A 40 13.02 21.72 -8.00
C LEU A 40 13.43 21.29 -9.41
N GLN A 41 13.99 20.08 -9.58
CA GLN A 41 14.43 19.62 -10.90
C GLN A 41 13.26 19.40 -11.87
N ARG A 42 13.40 19.84 -13.13
CA ARG A 42 12.28 19.79 -14.09
C ARG A 42 11.90 18.36 -14.47
N ASP A 43 12.88 17.54 -14.81
CA ASP A 43 12.71 16.10 -15.05
C ASP A 43 12.40 15.37 -13.73
N PRO A 44 11.23 14.71 -13.60
CA PRO A 44 10.87 13.94 -12.41
C PRO A 44 11.89 12.87 -12.02
N ARG A 45 12.60 12.27 -13.00
CA ARG A 45 13.58 11.21 -12.73
C ARG A 45 14.88 11.73 -12.14
N ALA A 46 15.17 13.01 -12.34
CA ALA A 46 16.34 13.68 -11.79
C ALA A 46 16.04 14.42 -10.48
N ARG A 47 14.79 14.38 -9.99
CA ARG A 47 14.41 14.97 -8.70
C ARG A 47 14.95 14.14 -7.54
N LEU A 48 15.36 14.83 -6.47
CA LEU A 48 15.65 14.17 -5.20
C LEU A 48 14.39 13.47 -4.68
N THR A 49 14.58 12.26 -4.15
CA THR A 49 13.56 11.57 -3.36
C THR A 49 13.48 12.17 -1.95
N GLY A 50 12.35 11.98 -1.26
CA GLY A 50 12.18 12.43 0.12
C GLY A 50 13.27 11.88 1.06
N ILE A 51 13.67 10.62 0.89
CA ILE A 51 14.74 9.99 1.70
C ILE A 51 16.09 10.64 1.45
N GLN A 52 16.45 10.92 0.20
CA GLN A 52 17.70 11.60 -0.12
C GLN A 52 17.71 13.04 0.41
N ALA A 53 16.58 13.74 0.33
CA ALA A 53 16.44 15.08 0.89
C ALA A 53 16.63 15.09 2.41
N ILE A 54 16.03 14.13 3.13
CA ILE A 54 16.21 13.96 4.58
C ILE A 54 17.68 13.68 4.92
N ALA A 55 18.33 12.75 4.22
CA ALA A 55 19.75 12.44 4.46
C ALA A 55 20.65 13.67 4.31
N LEU A 56 20.42 14.49 3.26
CA LEU A 56 21.14 15.74 3.04
C LEU A 56 20.88 16.78 4.14
N LEU A 57 19.66 16.85 4.68
CA LEU A 57 19.32 17.77 5.77
C LEU A 57 19.90 17.32 7.12
N SER A 58 19.98 16.01 7.38
CA SER A 58 20.55 15.44 8.60
C SER A 58 22.08 15.51 8.65
N GLY A 59 22.74 15.83 7.53
CA GLY A 59 24.20 15.84 7.42
C GLY A 59 24.82 14.44 7.46
N GLU A 60 24.00 13.39 7.33
CA GLU A 60 24.47 12.02 7.23
C GLU A 60 25.00 11.77 5.81
N PRO A 61 26.21 11.21 5.66
CA PRO A 61 26.69 10.79 4.35
C PRO A 61 25.64 9.85 3.74
N PRO A 62 25.26 10.02 2.46
CA PRO A 62 24.34 9.10 1.82
C PRO A 62 24.94 7.70 1.91
N THR A 63 24.35 6.85 2.74
CA THR A 63 24.71 5.43 2.74
C THR A 63 24.30 4.93 1.37
N PRO A 64 25.23 4.41 0.55
CA PRO A 64 24.87 3.96 -0.79
C PRO A 64 23.74 2.93 -0.67
N PRO A 65 22.74 2.96 -1.56
CA PRO A 65 21.84 1.83 -1.66
C PRO A 65 22.74 0.61 -1.88
N THR A 66 22.52 -0.44 -1.10
CA THR A 66 23.14 -1.75 -1.33
C THR A 66 22.88 -2.12 -2.78
N GLY A 67 23.88 -1.84 -3.61
CA GLY A 67 23.82 -2.08 -5.02
C GLY A 67 23.66 -3.57 -5.23
N VAL A 68 22.75 -3.92 -6.12
CA VAL A 68 22.87 -5.13 -6.93
C VAL A 68 24.29 -5.15 -7.48
N GLN A 69 25.16 -5.95 -6.88
CA GLN A 69 26.49 -6.17 -7.41
C GLN A 69 26.37 -7.02 -8.68
N VAL A 70 26.44 -6.36 -9.83
CA VAL A 70 26.92 -6.99 -11.06
C VAL A 70 28.43 -7.15 -10.88
N GLY A 71 28.84 -8.28 -10.32
CA GLY A 71 30.25 -8.66 -10.26
C GLY A 71 30.75 -9.14 -11.63
N PRO A 72 32.00 -8.87 -12.00
CA PRO A 72 32.60 -9.33 -13.25
C PRO A 72 32.89 -10.84 -13.18
N THR A 73 32.91 -11.44 -14.37
CA THR A 73 33.27 -12.82 -14.69
C THR A 73 34.45 -13.33 -13.85
N GLY A 74 34.13 -14.14 -12.84
CA GLY A 74 35.09 -14.89 -12.05
C GLY A 74 34.64 -16.34 -11.98
N THR A 75 35.34 -17.21 -12.69
CA THR A 75 35.19 -18.66 -12.63
C THR A 75 35.43 -19.14 -11.20
N ILE A 76 34.40 -19.62 -10.52
CA ILE A 76 34.55 -20.27 -9.21
C ILE A 76 34.23 -21.75 -9.37
N THR A 77 35.30 -22.54 -9.48
CA THR A 77 35.31 -24.00 -9.32
C THR A 77 34.91 -24.31 -7.88
N ARG A 78 33.71 -24.86 -7.66
CA ARG A 78 33.27 -25.28 -6.32
C ARG A 78 33.71 -26.72 -6.07
N THR A 79 34.83 -26.88 -5.39
CA THR A 79 35.27 -28.14 -4.79
C THR A 79 34.32 -28.49 -3.65
N VAL A 80 33.65 -29.64 -3.76
CA VAL A 80 32.78 -30.20 -2.72
C VAL A 80 33.67 -30.75 -1.61
N ALA A 81 33.63 -30.11 -0.44
CA ALA A 81 34.27 -30.61 0.78
C ALA A 81 33.28 -31.51 1.53
N THR A 82 33.65 -32.78 1.63
CA THR A 82 32.98 -33.88 2.32
C THR A 82 32.98 -33.66 3.85
N PRO A 83 31.84 -33.75 4.55
CA PRO A 83 31.84 -33.79 6.02
C PRO A 83 32.32 -35.15 6.55
N GLY A 84 33.18 -35.09 7.57
CA GLY A 84 33.80 -36.25 8.21
C GLY A 84 32.81 -37.15 8.96
N GLN A 85 33.05 -38.46 8.84
CA GLN A 85 32.43 -39.51 9.65
C GLN A 85 33.11 -39.63 11.02
N PRO A 86 32.37 -39.97 12.08
CA PRO A 86 32.88 -40.81 13.15
C PRO A 86 32.31 -42.23 13.02
N ALA A 87 33.20 -43.23 13.00
CA ALA A 87 32.82 -44.63 13.14
C ALA A 87 33.54 -45.24 14.34
N VAL A 88 32.84 -45.31 15.47
CA VAL A 88 33.17 -46.21 16.59
C VAL A 88 32.50 -47.55 16.33
N SER A 89 33.29 -48.61 16.50
CA SER A 89 32.94 -50.01 16.33
C SER A 89 31.99 -50.51 17.41
N GLY A 90 31.10 -51.46 17.09
CA GLY A 90 30.28 -52.10 18.12
C GLY A 90 29.15 -52.99 17.63
N ARG A 91 29.50 -54.19 17.18
CA ARG A 91 28.72 -55.44 17.19
C ARG A 91 27.31 -55.41 17.85
N ARG A 92 26.35 -55.97 17.07
CA ARG A 92 25.44 -57.09 17.43
C ARG A 92 23.93 -56.77 17.49
N ARG A 93 23.24 -57.32 16.47
CA ARG A 93 21.86 -57.87 16.45
C ARG A 93 20.72 -56.92 16.81
N TRP A 94 19.90 -56.57 15.81
CA TRP A 94 18.44 -56.77 15.80
C TRP A 94 17.86 -56.39 14.42
N PRO A 95 17.31 -57.33 13.64
CA PRO A 95 16.60 -57.00 12.42
C PRO A 95 15.14 -56.70 12.78
N LEU A 96 14.65 -55.51 12.41
CA LEU A 96 13.26 -55.16 12.09
C LEU A 96 13.18 -53.63 12.08
N LEU A 97 12.60 -53.06 11.02
CA LEU A 97 12.23 -51.64 10.77
C LEU A 97 12.89 -51.04 9.50
N LEU A 98 12.73 -51.72 8.36
CA LEU A 98 12.93 -51.16 7.02
C LEU A 98 11.59 -51.14 6.26
N GLY A 99 10.63 -50.35 6.76
CA GLY A 99 9.30 -50.24 6.14
C GLY A 99 8.63 -48.86 6.19
N ALA A 100 9.19 -47.87 6.90
CA ALA A 100 8.44 -46.65 7.22
C ALA A 100 8.97 -45.35 6.58
N LEU A 101 10.10 -45.36 5.87
CA LEU A 101 10.74 -44.11 5.44
C LEU A 101 10.43 -43.69 3.99
N ALA A 102 9.92 -44.60 3.15
CA ALA A 102 9.59 -44.29 1.75
C ALA A 102 8.19 -43.68 1.55
N LEU A 103 7.26 -43.88 2.49
CA LEU A 103 5.89 -43.35 2.37
C LEU A 103 5.75 -41.91 2.89
N GLY A 104 6.63 -41.46 3.78
CA GLY A 104 6.57 -40.10 4.36
C GLY A 104 6.94 -38.98 3.38
N LEU A 105 7.85 -39.24 2.44
CA LEU A 105 8.35 -38.21 1.52
C LEU A 105 7.38 -37.88 0.38
N VAL A 106 6.56 -38.86 -0.05
CA VAL A 106 5.58 -38.67 -1.12
C VAL A 106 4.31 -37.97 -0.59
N VAL A 107 3.93 -38.20 0.66
CA VAL A 107 2.78 -37.52 1.29
C VAL A 107 3.10 -36.06 1.64
N GLY A 108 4.33 -35.76 2.09
CA GLY A 108 4.74 -34.39 2.45
C GLY A 108 4.81 -33.41 1.27
N LEU A 109 5.23 -33.88 0.08
CA LEU A 109 5.29 -33.06 -1.14
C LEU A 109 3.92 -32.87 -1.81
N ALA A 110 3.02 -33.86 -1.72
CA ALA A 110 1.65 -33.71 -2.21
C ALA A 110 0.83 -32.75 -1.33
N ALA A 111 1.01 -32.77 0.00
CA ALA A 111 0.28 -31.87 0.90
C ALA A 111 0.72 -30.40 0.75
N GLY A 112 2.01 -30.13 0.53
CA GLY A 112 2.54 -28.76 0.41
C GLY A 112 2.12 -27.99 -0.85
N LEU A 113 1.78 -28.67 -1.95
CA LEU A 113 1.30 -28.05 -3.19
C LEU A 113 -0.22 -27.83 -3.23
N LEU A 114 -0.98 -28.48 -2.34
CA LEU A 114 -2.44 -28.42 -2.29
C LEU A 114 -2.98 -27.49 -1.20
N TRP A 115 -2.12 -26.93 -0.34
CA TRP A 115 -2.56 -25.84 0.53
C TRP A 115 -2.80 -24.59 -0.32
N PRO A 116 -4.05 -24.08 -0.39
CA PRO A 116 -4.30 -22.79 -1.01
C PRO A 116 -3.41 -21.81 -0.27
N ARG A 117 -2.49 -21.16 -0.99
CA ARG A 117 -1.86 -19.94 -0.49
C ARG A 117 -3.02 -19.02 -0.20
N GLY A 118 -3.37 -18.87 1.08
CA GLY A 118 -4.41 -17.94 1.49
C GLY A 118 -4.14 -16.62 0.80
N THR A 119 -5.17 -15.99 0.27
CA THR A 119 -5.07 -14.66 -0.32
C THR A 119 -4.53 -13.73 0.76
N SER A 120 -3.21 -13.52 0.77
CA SER A 120 -2.52 -12.66 1.72
C SER A 120 -2.91 -11.22 1.38
N GLY A 121 -3.93 -10.71 2.04
CA GLY A 121 -4.41 -9.36 1.80
C GLY A 121 -5.75 -9.09 2.46
N PRO A 122 -6.13 -7.81 2.56
CA PRO A 122 -7.46 -7.43 3.03
C PRO A 122 -8.54 -7.95 2.08
N LEU A 123 -9.76 -8.08 2.61
CA LEU A 123 -10.94 -8.39 1.79
C LEU A 123 -11.15 -7.28 0.76
N VAL A 124 -11.53 -7.67 -0.45
CA VAL A 124 -11.83 -6.73 -1.55
C VAL A 124 -13.28 -6.89 -1.99
N TYR A 125 -14.04 -5.80 -1.83
CA TYR A 125 -15.42 -5.69 -2.29
C TYR A 125 -15.53 -4.72 -3.45
N THR A 126 -16.52 -4.91 -4.31
CA THR A 126 -16.95 -3.92 -5.29
C THR A 126 -18.04 -3.02 -4.70
N TYR A 127 -18.01 -1.72 -4.93
CA TYR A 127 -19.06 -0.79 -4.46
C TYR A 127 -19.87 -0.19 -5.62
N GLY A 128 -21.08 0.28 -5.29
CA GLY A 128 -22.02 0.90 -6.22
C GLY A 128 -22.93 -0.12 -6.89
N ALA A 129 -23.80 0.36 -7.79
CA ALA A 129 -24.85 -0.45 -8.40
C ALA A 129 -24.30 -1.75 -9.03
N GLY A 130 -24.87 -2.90 -8.65
CA GLY A 130 -24.43 -4.22 -9.12
C GLY A 130 -23.13 -4.74 -8.49
N GLY A 131 -22.50 -3.99 -7.59
CA GLY A 131 -21.36 -4.46 -6.79
C GLY A 131 -21.76 -5.25 -5.54
N ASP A 132 -20.75 -5.76 -4.84
CA ASP A 132 -20.90 -6.45 -3.56
C ASP A 132 -21.55 -5.55 -2.49
N ILE A 133 -21.21 -4.26 -2.51
CA ILE A 133 -21.76 -3.22 -1.62
C ILE A 133 -22.55 -2.21 -2.48
N PRO A 134 -23.88 -2.36 -2.65
CA PRO A 134 -24.62 -1.57 -3.63
C PRO A 134 -24.65 -0.06 -3.36
N ALA A 135 -24.51 0.35 -2.10
CA ALA A 135 -24.47 1.76 -1.70
C ALA A 135 -23.59 1.95 -0.46
N ILE A 136 -22.71 2.94 -0.50
CA ILE A 136 -21.84 3.34 0.62
C ILE A 136 -21.46 4.82 0.48
N ALA A 137 -21.16 5.47 1.59
CA ALA A 137 -20.55 6.80 1.59
C ALA A 137 -19.16 6.77 0.94
N THR A 138 -18.93 7.71 0.02
CA THR A 138 -17.62 7.92 -0.64
C THR A 138 -16.83 9.08 -0.02
N SER A 139 -17.44 9.83 0.90
CA SER A 139 -16.78 10.87 1.68
C SER A 139 -15.85 10.26 2.73
N THR A 140 -14.72 10.92 2.96
CA THR A 140 -13.73 10.52 3.96
C THR A 140 -13.36 11.69 4.87
N PRO A 141 -13.29 11.49 6.20
CA PRO A 141 -13.73 10.27 6.90
C PRO A 141 -15.27 10.15 6.89
N SER A 142 -15.77 8.92 6.93
CA SER A 142 -17.19 8.66 7.24
C SER A 142 -17.35 7.40 8.08
N CYS A 143 -18.24 7.46 9.08
CA CYS A 143 -18.52 6.34 9.98
C CYS A 143 -19.93 5.83 9.75
N LEU A 144 -20.10 4.51 9.75
CA LEU A 144 -21.27 3.82 9.23
C LEU A 144 -21.72 2.72 10.19
N GLN A 145 -23.03 2.46 10.19
CA GLN A 145 -23.64 1.41 11.01
C GLN A 145 -23.79 0.09 10.25
N GLY A 146 -23.53 -1.01 10.94
CA GLY A 146 -23.62 -2.38 10.44
C GLY A 146 -22.30 -2.99 10.00
N GLN A 147 -22.09 -4.27 10.33
CA GLN A 147 -20.94 -5.06 9.86
C GLN A 147 -20.81 -5.13 8.33
N LEU A 148 -19.57 -5.14 7.84
CA LEU A 148 -19.22 -5.24 6.42
C LEU A 148 -19.61 -6.61 5.83
N ALA A 149 -20.53 -6.64 4.86
CA ALA A 149 -20.93 -7.88 4.19
C ALA A 149 -21.51 -7.62 2.80
N PRO A 150 -21.36 -8.56 1.83
CA PRO A 150 -22.00 -8.48 0.52
C PRO A 150 -23.53 -8.32 0.61
N GLY A 151 -24.11 -7.60 -0.35
CA GLY A 151 -25.53 -7.31 -0.46
C GLY A 151 -26.03 -6.21 0.49
N ARG A 152 -25.20 -5.74 1.42
CA ARG A 152 -25.57 -4.67 2.36
C ARG A 152 -25.36 -3.28 1.77
N GLN A 153 -26.23 -2.37 2.19
CA GLN A 153 -26.14 -0.95 1.88
C GLN A 153 -25.79 -0.18 3.16
N TYR A 154 -24.89 0.80 3.04
CA TYR A 154 -24.42 1.63 4.14
C TYR A 154 -24.79 3.09 3.88
N THR A 155 -26.06 3.39 4.13
CA THR A 155 -26.65 4.74 3.98
C THR A 155 -26.87 5.43 5.32
N SER A 156 -26.68 4.72 6.43
CA SER A 156 -26.81 5.25 7.79
C SER A 156 -25.43 5.66 8.32
N TYR A 157 -25.30 6.96 8.62
CA TYR A 157 -24.09 7.55 9.17
C TYR A 157 -24.11 7.54 10.70
N ALA A 158 -22.92 7.40 11.27
CA ALA A 158 -22.65 7.56 12.69
C ALA A 158 -21.67 8.73 12.90
N VAL A 159 -21.67 9.29 14.11
CA VAL A 159 -20.61 10.18 14.55
C VAL A 159 -19.39 9.32 14.85
N CYS A 160 -18.23 9.64 14.27
CA CYS A 160 -17.04 8.79 14.42
C CYS A 160 -16.52 8.69 15.85
N GLU A 161 -16.83 9.69 16.69
CA GLU A 161 -16.55 9.68 18.13
C GLU A 161 -17.42 8.68 18.91
N GLU A 162 -18.58 8.30 18.35
CA GLU A 162 -19.53 7.36 18.93
C GLU A 162 -19.32 5.93 18.40
N PRO A 163 -19.93 4.89 19.01
CA PRO A 163 -19.85 3.53 18.51
C PRO A 163 -20.38 3.37 17.07
N HIS A 164 -19.56 2.75 16.22
CA HIS A 164 -19.88 2.47 14.81
C HIS A 164 -19.21 1.17 14.34
N ASP A 165 -19.73 0.54 13.31
CA ASP A 165 -19.21 -0.74 12.82
C ASP A 165 -18.12 -0.59 11.75
N LEU A 166 -18.17 0.52 11.01
CA LEU A 166 -17.31 0.78 9.86
C LEU A 166 -16.84 2.24 9.81
N GLU A 167 -15.56 2.46 9.53
CA GLU A 167 -14.98 3.78 9.27
C GLU A 167 -14.31 3.77 7.88
N VAL A 168 -14.85 4.51 6.92
CA VAL A 168 -14.18 4.79 5.64
C VAL A 168 -13.16 5.90 5.89
N PHE A 169 -11.89 5.52 5.92
CA PHE A 169 -10.84 6.37 6.48
C PHE A 169 -9.89 6.95 5.44
N ALA A 170 -9.89 6.42 4.22
CA ALA A 170 -9.06 6.91 3.12
C ALA A 170 -9.70 6.63 1.75
N ASN A 171 -9.44 7.55 0.82
CA ASN A 171 -9.70 7.41 -0.61
C ASN A 171 -8.36 7.35 -1.34
N VAL A 172 -8.16 6.33 -2.18
CA VAL A 172 -6.93 6.14 -2.95
C VAL A 172 -7.25 6.12 -4.44
N ASP A 173 -6.65 7.04 -5.17
CA ASP A 173 -6.71 7.06 -6.62
C ASP A 173 -5.62 6.14 -7.19
N LEU A 174 -6.02 4.94 -7.64
CA LEU A 174 -5.12 4.01 -8.33
C LEU A 174 -4.92 4.35 -9.80
N LEU A 175 -5.90 5.04 -10.37
CA LEU A 175 -5.94 5.48 -11.76
C LEU A 175 -6.08 7.00 -11.78
N ASP A 176 -5.66 7.62 -12.88
CA ASP A 176 -5.95 9.03 -13.10
C ASP A 176 -7.46 9.21 -13.32
N VAL A 177 -8.14 9.74 -12.31
CA VAL A 177 -9.59 9.94 -12.33
C VAL A 177 -10.05 10.96 -13.38
N GLN A 178 -9.13 11.73 -13.97
CA GLN A 178 -9.40 12.68 -15.05
C GLN A 178 -9.38 12.05 -16.44
N LEU A 179 -8.78 10.86 -16.59
CA LEU A 179 -8.70 10.17 -17.87
C LEU A 179 -9.98 9.39 -18.19
N ASP A 180 -10.37 9.41 -19.45
CA ASP A 180 -11.46 8.59 -19.97
C ASP A 180 -10.99 7.18 -20.30
N GLU A 181 -10.67 6.42 -19.26
CA GLU A 181 -10.25 5.02 -19.39
C GLU A 181 -11.47 4.09 -19.29
N PRO A 182 -11.47 2.95 -20.02
CA PRO A 182 -12.46 1.89 -19.80
C PRO A 182 -12.28 1.25 -18.43
N TYR A 183 -13.35 0.63 -17.91
CA TYR A 183 -13.27 -0.10 -16.64
C TYR A 183 -12.25 -1.26 -16.77
N PRO A 184 -11.18 -1.28 -15.96
CA PRO A 184 -10.11 -2.29 -16.09
C PRO A 184 -10.50 -3.67 -15.54
N GLY A 185 -11.69 -3.79 -14.94
CA GLY A 185 -12.15 -5.01 -14.30
C GLY A 185 -11.75 -5.12 -12.82
N ARG A 186 -12.57 -5.84 -12.05
CA ARG A 186 -12.37 -6.07 -10.60
C ARG A 186 -10.99 -6.65 -10.29
N GLU A 187 -10.56 -7.65 -11.05
CA GLU A 187 -9.30 -8.36 -10.78
C GLU A 187 -8.09 -7.45 -10.90
N ALA A 188 -8.08 -6.56 -11.90
CA ALA A 188 -7.02 -5.57 -12.10
C ALA A 188 -6.95 -4.55 -10.96
N LEU A 189 -8.09 -4.21 -10.35
CA LEU A 189 -8.16 -3.26 -9.24
C LEU A 189 -7.86 -3.92 -7.88
N ALA A 190 -8.19 -5.19 -7.70
CA ALA A 190 -8.24 -5.81 -6.36
C ALA A 190 -6.88 -5.86 -5.64
N ALA A 191 -5.84 -6.38 -6.31
CA ALA A 191 -4.51 -6.49 -5.71
C ALA A 191 -3.86 -5.13 -5.36
N PRO A 192 -3.84 -4.12 -6.26
CA PRO A 192 -3.31 -2.81 -5.90
C PRO A 192 -4.17 -2.10 -4.86
N ALA A 193 -5.49 -2.26 -4.88
CA ALA A 193 -6.40 -1.69 -3.87
C ALA A 193 -6.12 -2.25 -2.47
N GLY A 194 -6.00 -3.57 -2.36
CA GLY A 194 -5.66 -4.20 -1.08
C GLY A 194 -4.30 -3.75 -0.55
N SER A 195 -3.31 -3.60 -1.43
CA SER A 195 -1.98 -3.12 -1.06
C SER A 195 -2.00 -1.66 -0.60
N ALA A 196 -2.71 -0.80 -1.32
CA ALA A 196 -2.88 0.60 -0.99
C ALA A 196 -3.60 0.80 0.35
N CYS A 197 -4.71 0.09 0.58
CA CYS A 197 -5.44 0.19 1.84
C CYS A 197 -4.65 -0.40 3.02
N THR A 198 -3.84 -1.43 2.80
CA THR A 198 -2.92 -1.94 3.83
C THR A 198 -1.86 -0.91 4.21
N LEU A 199 -1.30 -0.22 3.22
CA LEU A 199 -0.35 0.87 3.46
C LEU A 199 -1.03 2.01 4.23
N ALA A 200 -2.19 2.47 3.77
CA ALA A 200 -2.96 3.52 4.44
C ALA A 200 -3.31 3.13 5.88
N PHE A 201 -3.71 1.88 6.12
CA PHE A 201 -3.94 1.37 7.48
C PHE A 201 -2.67 1.43 8.34
N SER A 202 -1.52 1.08 7.78
CA SER A 202 -0.26 1.10 8.52
C SER A 202 0.15 2.52 8.95
N THR A 203 -0.13 3.53 8.13
CA THR A 203 0.34 4.91 8.33
C THR A 203 -0.68 5.83 9.01
N MET A 204 -1.97 5.64 8.75
CA MET A 204 -3.03 6.55 9.20
C MET A 204 -3.74 6.07 10.46
N ILE A 205 -3.79 4.77 10.70
CA ILE A 205 -4.53 4.21 11.84
C ILE A 205 -3.65 4.13 13.07
N VAL A 206 -4.12 4.66 14.19
CA VAL A 206 -3.45 4.68 15.50
C VAL A 206 -4.38 4.11 16.57
N GLY A 207 -3.85 3.85 17.78
CA GLY A 207 -4.62 3.33 18.91
C GLY A 207 -4.08 2.01 19.45
N GLN A 208 -4.31 1.75 20.74
CA GLN A 208 -3.86 0.52 21.42
C GLN A 208 -4.60 -0.73 20.90
N ASP A 209 -5.80 -0.55 20.37
CA ASP A 209 -6.66 -1.58 19.81
C ASP A 209 -6.39 -1.87 18.33
N LYS A 210 -5.39 -1.22 17.70
CA LYS A 210 -5.05 -1.40 16.27
C LYS A 210 -4.89 -2.86 15.86
N ALA A 211 -4.36 -3.72 16.74
CA ALA A 211 -4.21 -5.15 16.48
C ALA A 211 -5.55 -5.92 16.32
N GLY A 212 -6.60 -5.41 16.95
CA GLY A 212 -7.98 -5.91 16.84
C GLY A 212 -8.73 -5.38 15.61
N LEU A 213 -8.13 -4.48 14.83
CA LEU A 213 -8.77 -3.88 13.66
C LEU A 213 -8.36 -4.58 12.37
N ARG A 214 -9.23 -4.50 11.36
CA ARG A 214 -9.01 -5.02 10.01
C ARG A 214 -9.35 -3.95 9.00
N VAL A 215 -8.76 -4.08 7.82
CA VAL A 215 -9.03 -3.23 6.67
C VAL A 215 -9.66 -4.06 5.56
N ALA A 216 -10.61 -3.46 4.84
CA ALA A 216 -11.12 -3.92 3.57
C ALA A 216 -10.90 -2.84 2.51
N ALA A 217 -10.62 -3.25 1.28
CA ALA A 217 -10.59 -2.36 0.14
C ALA A 217 -11.91 -2.47 -0.62
N LEU A 218 -12.51 -1.33 -0.95
CA LEU A 218 -13.69 -1.26 -1.78
C LEU A 218 -13.31 -0.61 -3.10
N VAL A 219 -13.39 -1.37 -4.18
CA VAL A 219 -13.11 -0.91 -5.54
C VAL A 219 -14.43 -0.58 -6.25
N PRO A 220 -14.47 0.33 -7.23
CA PRO A 220 -15.69 0.60 -7.97
C PRO A 220 -16.16 -0.64 -8.74
N SER A 221 -17.47 -0.87 -8.73
CA SER A 221 -18.14 -1.67 -9.76
C SER A 221 -18.03 -1.00 -11.13
N GLU A 222 -18.29 -1.72 -12.21
CA GLU A 222 -18.33 -1.15 -13.55
C GLU A 222 -19.33 0.02 -13.65
N ALA A 223 -20.51 -0.12 -13.05
CA ALA A 223 -21.52 0.93 -13.03
C ALA A 223 -21.05 2.17 -12.26
N ALA A 224 -20.45 1.99 -11.08
CA ALA A 224 -19.87 3.10 -10.32
C ALA A 224 -18.73 3.78 -11.09
N PHE A 225 -17.91 3.00 -11.78
CA PHE A 225 -16.79 3.51 -12.57
C PHE A 225 -17.26 4.33 -13.78
N ALA A 226 -18.38 3.95 -14.38
CA ALA A 226 -19.00 4.64 -15.52
C ALA A 226 -19.71 5.93 -15.10
N ASP A 227 -20.26 5.97 -13.87
CA ASP A 227 -20.97 7.13 -13.35
C ASP A 227 -20.00 8.25 -12.98
N ARG A 228 -19.70 9.16 -13.92
CA ARG A 228 -18.95 10.38 -13.61
C ARG A 228 -19.82 11.30 -12.77
N ALA A 229 -19.69 11.23 -11.44
CA ALA A 229 -20.04 12.38 -10.61
C ALA A 229 -19.34 13.61 -11.23
N SER A 230 -20.14 14.62 -11.60
CA SER A 230 -19.81 15.88 -12.30
C SER A 230 -18.33 16.23 -12.45
N PRO A 231 -17.86 16.80 -13.59
CA PRO A 231 -16.49 17.31 -13.76
C PRO A 231 -16.05 18.37 -12.72
N THR A 232 -16.96 18.79 -11.83
CA THR A 232 -16.73 19.71 -10.72
C THR A 232 -16.66 19.04 -9.34
N SER A 233 -16.99 17.75 -9.20
CA SER A 233 -16.87 17.05 -7.92
C SER A 233 -15.50 16.40 -7.78
N SER A 234 -14.74 16.82 -6.77
CA SER A 234 -13.43 16.27 -6.40
C SER A 234 -13.47 14.84 -5.86
N PHE A 235 -14.64 14.20 -5.83
CA PHE A 235 -14.85 12.85 -5.35
C PHE A 235 -15.20 11.96 -6.54
N GLY A 236 -14.17 11.44 -7.20
CA GLY A 236 -14.36 10.48 -8.27
C GLY A 236 -15.00 9.21 -7.72
N THR A 237 -16.08 8.75 -8.33
CA THR A 237 -16.67 7.42 -8.14
C THR A 237 -15.74 6.28 -8.57
N ARG A 238 -14.48 6.59 -8.91
CA ARG A 238 -13.44 5.70 -9.42
C ARG A 238 -12.32 5.42 -8.40
N SER A 239 -12.33 6.08 -7.24
CA SER A 239 -11.33 5.89 -6.20
C SER A 239 -11.55 4.57 -5.44
N VAL A 240 -10.48 4.02 -4.88
CA VAL A 240 -10.57 2.92 -3.91
C VAL A 240 -10.92 3.51 -2.55
N LEU A 241 -11.95 2.99 -1.90
CA LEU A 241 -12.29 3.33 -0.52
C LEU A 241 -11.63 2.32 0.41
N CYS A 242 -10.97 2.80 1.46
CA CYS A 242 -10.40 1.95 2.50
C CYS A 242 -11.31 1.99 3.74
N ALA A 243 -11.88 0.84 4.10
CA ALA A 243 -12.78 0.70 5.22
C ALA A 243 -12.13 -0.07 6.37
N LEU A 244 -12.26 0.47 7.58
CA LEU A 244 -11.80 -0.08 8.85
C LEU A 244 -12.98 -0.72 9.60
N TYR A 245 -12.75 -1.89 10.20
CA TYR A 245 -13.73 -2.58 11.04
C TYR A 245 -13.04 -3.42 12.12
N ALA A 246 -13.75 -3.78 13.20
CA ALA A 246 -13.22 -4.66 14.23
C ALA A 246 -13.20 -6.13 13.76
N ALA A 247 -12.11 -6.84 14.04
CA ALA A 247 -11.91 -8.23 13.61
C ALA A 247 -12.93 -9.22 14.21
N ASP A 248 -13.45 -8.91 15.38
CA ASP A 248 -14.44 -9.71 16.12
C ASP A 248 -15.89 -9.30 15.81
N GLY A 249 -16.09 -8.31 14.93
CA GLY A 249 -17.40 -7.78 14.59
C GLY A 249 -18.02 -6.87 15.65
N SER A 250 -17.27 -6.49 16.67
CA SER A 250 -17.69 -5.45 17.62
C SER A 250 -17.65 -4.05 16.99
N GLN A 251 -18.25 -3.07 17.67
CA GLN A 251 -18.19 -1.69 17.24
C GLN A 251 -16.86 -1.03 17.65
N ILE A 252 -16.37 -0.16 16.79
CA ILE A 252 -15.28 0.77 17.06
C ILE A 252 -15.88 1.99 17.76
N THR A 253 -15.24 2.44 18.83
CA THR A 253 -15.61 3.69 19.52
C THR A 253 -14.50 4.72 19.34
N GLY A 254 -14.82 5.88 18.79
CA GLY A 254 -13.85 6.92 18.44
C GLY A 254 -13.19 6.68 17.08
N SER A 255 -12.84 7.76 16.36
CA SER A 255 -12.03 7.63 15.14
C SER A 255 -10.64 7.11 15.48
N ARG A 256 -10.09 6.27 14.60
CA ARG A 256 -8.72 5.75 14.72
C ARG A 256 -7.71 6.47 13.83
N LEU A 257 -8.12 7.55 13.19
CA LEU A 257 -7.23 8.37 12.39
C LEU A 257 -6.19 9.10 13.27
N ALA A 258 -4.93 9.10 12.81
CA ALA A 258 -3.89 9.95 13.36
C ALA A 258 -4.34 11.42 13.24
N LYS A 259 -4.33 12.14 14.36
CA LYS A 259 -4.62 13.58 14.35
C LYS A 259 -3.42 14.31 13.72
N GLY A 260 -3.71 15.23 12.79
CA GLY A 260 -2.69 16.15 12.28
C GLY A 260 -2.07 16.94 13.44
N ALA A 261 -0.74 17.01 13.45
CA ALA A 261 0.01 17.82 14.42
C ALA A 261 -0.20 19.32 14.20
#